data_AF-A0A392TQQ2-F1
#
_entry.id   AF-A0A392TQQ2-F1
#
_cell.length_a   1.000
_cell.length_b   1.000
_cell.length_c   1.000
_cell.angle_alpha   90.00
_cell.angle_beta   90.00
_cell.angle_gamma   90.00
#
_symmetry.space_group_name_H-M   'P 1'
#
loop_
_entity.id
_entity.type
_entity.pdbx_description
1 polymer ?
#
loop_
_entity_poly.entity_id
_entity_poly.type
_entity_poly.pdbx_seq_one_letter_code
_entity_poly.pdbx_strand_id
1 'polypeptide(L)' 'GEEIGLVDITGVFIAFWFPVIQEVAGLNVFNNEKFPKLYKWSKDLTNHQVVKEKLPNRETLLAYFRARYESLVASK' A
#
# COMPACT_ATOMS: atom_id res chain seq x y z
N GLY A 1 2.83 -0.54 18.35
CA GLY A 1 2.73 0.17 19.64
C GLY A 1 1.27 0.21 20.03
N GLU A 2 0.95 0.93 21.10
CA GLU A 2 -0.45 1.22 21.45
C GLU A 2 -1.00 2.38 20.61
N GLU A 3 -0.13 3.32 20.20
CA GLU A 3 -0.47 4.51 19.41
C GLU A 3 0.31 4.59 18.10
N ILE A 4 -0.17 5.41 17.14
CA ILE A 4 0.53 5.72 15.90
C ILE A 4 1.81 6.52 16.19
N GLY A 5 2.95 6.01 15.74
CA GLY A 5 4.25 6.67 15.86
C GLY A 5 4.87 7.06 14.51
N LEU A 6 6.09 7.61 14.58
CA LEU A 6 6.85 8.04 13.40
C LEU A 6 7.08 6.90 12.38
N VAL A 7 7.33 5.69 12.86
CA VAL A 7 7.54 4.51 12.00
C VAL A 7 6.25 4.12 11.28
N ASP A 8 5.10 4.28 11.92
CA ASP A 8 3.79 4.02 11.31
C ASP A 8 3.51 5.02 10.18
N ILE A 9 3.78 6.32 10.45
CA ILE A 9 3.60 7.39 9.46
C ILE A 9 4.53 7.18 8.26
N THR A 10 5.81 6.89 8.48
CA THR A 10 6.76 6.65 7.39
C THR A 10 6.46 5.34 6.65
N GLY A 11 6.09 4.31 7.41
CA GLY A 11 5.81 2.98 6.90
C GLY A 11 4.49 2.89 6.12
N VAL A 12 3.59 3.86 6.24
CA VAL A 12 2.28 3.83 5.57
C VAL A 12 2.39 3.58 4.06
N PHE A 13 3.51 3.98 3.43
CA PHE A 13 3.84 3.64 2.04
C PHE A 13 3.80 2.12 1.78
N ILE A 14 4.46 1.33 2.64
CA ILE A 14 4.48 -0.14 2.58
C ILE A 14 3.08 -0.69 2.83
N ALA A 15 2.34 -0.08 3.76
CA ALA A 15 1.04 -0.61 4.16
C ALA A 15 -0.06 -0.40 3.11
N PHE A 16 -0.01 0.71 2.37
CA PHE A 16 -1.11 1.13 1.49
C PHE A 16 -0.72 1.28 0.01
N TRP A 17 0.37 1.96 -0.32
CA TRP A 17 0.77 2.22 -1.72
C TRP A 17 1.42 1.00 -2.37
N PHE A 18 2.32 0.32 -1.65
CA PHE A 18 3.04 -0.83 -2.19
C PHE A 18 2.11 -1.98 -2.65
N PRO A 19 1.06 -2.38 -1.89
CA PRO A 19 0.09 -3.37 -2.35
C PRO A 19 -0.60 -3.00 -3.67
N VAL A 20 -0.92 -1.71 -3.88
CA VAL A 20 -1.53 -1.24 -5.13
C VAL A 20 -0.54 -1.34 -6.29
N ILE A 21 0.71 -0.93 -6.08
CA ILE A 21 1.76 -0.99 -7.11
C ILE A 21 2.02 -2.44 -7.54
N GLN A 22 2.15 -3.37 -6.58
CA GLN A 22 2.39 -4.77 -6.93
C GLN A 22 1.19 -5.41 -7.63
N GLU A 23 -0.06 -5.04 -7.27
CA GLU A 23 -1.25 -5.49 -8.00
C GLU A 23 -1.20 -5.06 -9.46
N VAL A 24 -0.91 -3.78 -9.73
CA VAL A 24 -0.78 -3.27 -11.10
C VAL A 24 0.33 -3.98 -11.87
N ALA A 25 1.45 -4.28 -11.20
CA ALA A 25 2.58 -4.99 -11.81
C ALA A 25 2.38 -6.51 -11.91
N GLY A 26 1.27 -7.08 -11.41
CA GLY A 26 1.05 -8.53 -11.36
C GLY A 26 2.02 -9.28 -10.43
N LEU A 27 2.54 -8.61 -9.41
CA LEU A 27 3.54 -9.12 -8.48
C LEU A 27 2.92 -9.52 -7.14
N ASN A 28 3.49 -10.55 -6.51
CA ASN A 28 3.12 -11.02 -5.17
C ASN A 28 4.34 -11.05 -4.23
N VAL A 29 4.90 -9.86 -3.98
CA VAL A 29 6.11 -9.70 -3.16
C VAL A 29 5.72 -9.57 -1.69
N PHE A 30 4.88 -8.60 -1.34
CA PHE A 30 4.43 -8.38 0.03
C PHE A 30 3.14 -9.16 0.31
N ASN A 31 3.27 -10.24 1.08
CA ASN A 31 2.16 -11.11 1.47
C ASN A 31 2.37 -11.70 2.87
N ASN A 32 1.30 -12.30 3.41
CA ASN A 32 1.26 -12.82 4.77
C ASN A 32 2.21 -14.01 5.00
N GLU A 33 2.46 -14.84 3.98
CA GLU A 33 3.35 -16.00 4.11
C GLU A 33 4.81 -15.57 4.30
N LYS A 34 5.26 -14.58 3.51
CA LYS A 34 6.64 -14.07 3.55
C LYS A 34 6.87 -13.08 4.70
N PHE A 35 5.88 -12.24 5.00
CA PHE A 35 6.01 -11.15 5.95
C PHE A 35 4.86 -11.09 6.96
N PRO A 36 4.58 -12.16 7.73
CA PRO A 36 3.36 -12.26 8.53
C PRO A 36 3.17 -11.11 9.53
N LYS A 37 4.24 -10.68 10.21
CA LYS A 37 4.18 -9.57 11.18
C LYS A 37 3.93 -8.23 10.50
N LEU A 38 4.64 -7.95 9.40
CA LEU A 38 4.49 -6.69 8.66
C LEU A 38 3.16 -6.63 7.91
N TYR A 39 2.67 -7.76 7.41
CA TYR A 39 1.36 -7.87 6.79
C TYR A 39 0.24 -7.64 7.81
N LYS A 40 0.36 -8.20 9.02
CA LYS A 40 -0.59 -7.88 10.10
C LYS A 40 -0.54 -6.39 10.45
N TRP A 41 0.65 -5.83 10.66
CA TRP A 41 0.81 -4.40 10.95
C TRP A 41 0.21 -3.51 9.86
N SER A 42 0.37 -3.84 8.56
CA SER A 42 -0.21 -3.04 7.49
C SER A 42 -1.74 -3.06 7.51
N LYS A 43 -2.34 -4.22 7.82
CA LYS A 43 -3.78 -4.35 7.99
C LYS A 43 -4.28 -3.57 9.20
N ASP A 44 -3.56 -3.62 10.32
CA ASP A 44 -3.92 -2.89 11.54
C ASP A 44 -3.82 -1.37 11.29
N LEU A 45 -2.72 -0.89 10.70
CA LEU A 45 -2.49 0.52 10.40
C LEU A 45 -3.53 1.08 9.42
N THR A 46 -3.78 0.39 8.31
CA THR A 46 -4.77 0.84 7.31
C THR A 46 -6.21 0.69 7.79
N ASN A 47 -6.45 -0.04 8.88
CA ASN A 47 -7.77 -0.11 9.52
C ASN A 47 -8.00 0.94 10.60
N HIS A 48 -6.94 1.59 11.10
CA HIS A 48 -7.03 2.65 12.09
C HIS A 48 -7.86 3.83 11.56
N GLN A 49 -8.78 4.34 12.37
CA GLN A 49 -9.77 5.34 11.95
C GLN A 49 -9.13 6.59 11.32
N VAL A 50 -8.20 7.23 12.04
CA VAL A 50 -7.50 8.43 11.56
C VAL A 50 -6.75 8.16 10.25
N VAL A 51 -6.17 6.97 10.08
CA VAL A 51 -5.43 6.63 8.86
C VAL A 51 -6.42 6.48 7.70
N LYS A 52 -7.53 5.75 7.89
CA LYS A 52 -8.58 5.60 6.86
C LYS A 52 -9.12 6.93 6.38
N GLU A 53 -9.32 7.90 7.28
CA GLU A 53 -9.83 9.23 6.93
C GLU A 53 -8.81 10.09 6.15
N LYS A 54 -7.52 9.76 6.22
CA LYS A 54 -6.44 10.51 5.57
C LYS A 54 -5.89 9.84 4.31
N LEU A 55 -6.06 8.52 4.18
CA LEU A 55 -5.63 7.80 2.99
C LEU A 55 -6.48 8.19 1.77
N PRO A 56 -5.87 8.28 0.58
CA PRO A 56 -6.62 8.55 -0.63
C PRO A 56 -7.52 7.36 -0.97
N ASN A 57 -8.52 7.60 -1.82
CA ASN A 57 -9.39 6.53 -2.31
C ASN A 57 -8.55 5.49 -3.09
N ARG A 58 -8.65 4.22 -2.69
CA ARG A 58 -7.87 3.12 -3.26
C ARG A 58 -8.09 2.94 -4.76
N GLU A 59 -9.33 3.03 -5.22
CA GLU A 59 -9.67 2.82 -6.64
C GLU A 59 -9.10 3.94 -7.52
N THR A 60 -9.11 5.17 -7.01
CA THR A 60 -8.44 6.31 -7.67
C THR A 60 -6.94 6.08 -7.76
N LEU A 61 -6.31 5.61 -6.68
CA LEU A 61 -4.89 5.30 -6.65
C LEU A 61 -4.52 4.15 -7.61
N LEU A 62 -5.37 3.12 -7.68
CA LEU A 62 -5.22 1.99 -8.59
C LEU A 62 -5.30 2.43 -10.04
N ALA A 63 -6.30 3.24 -10.40
CA ALA A 63 -6.42 3.79 -11.76
C ALA A 63 -5.20 4.64 -12.14
N TYR A 64 -4.72 5.49 -11.23
CA TYR A 64 -3.50 6.27 -11.44
C TYR A 64 -2.28 5.39 -11.72
N PHE A 65 -2.04 4.37 -10.90
CA PHE A 65 -0.88 3.49 -11.11
C PHE A 65 -1.01 2.59 -12.34
N ARG A 66 -2.22 2.15 -12.71
CA ARG A 66 -2.46 1.43 -13.98
C ARG A 66 -2.05 2.29 -15.17
N ALA A 67 -2.58 3.52 -15.27
CA ALA A 67 -2.22 4.43 -16.34
C ALA A 67 -0.71 4.74 -16.36
N ARG A 68 -0.10 4.94 -15.18
CA ARG A 68 1.35 5.16 -15.06
C ARG A 68 2.16 3.96 -15.55
N TYR A 69 1.74 2.73 -15.21
CA TYR A 69 2.39 1.50 -15.62
C TYR A 69 2.27 1.27 -17.13
N GLU A 70 1.08 1.44 -17.69
CA GLU A 70 0.84 1.37 -19.15
C GLU A 70 1.73 2.35 -19.91
N SER A 71 1.82 3.60 -19.45
CA SER A 71 2.71 4.61 -20.04
C SER A 71 4.19 4.21 -20.00
N LEU A 72 4.66 3.62 -18.88
CA LEU A 72 6.03 3.12 -18.76
C LEU A 72 6.30 1.96 -19.71
N VAL A 73 5.33 1.07 -19.88
CA VAL A 73 5.46 -0.08 -20.79
C VAL A 73 5.42 0.36 -22.25
N ALA A 74 4.57 1.32 -22.61
CA ALA A 74 4.50 1.86 -23.97
C ALA A 74 5.71 2.71 -24.38
N SER A 75 6.47 3.22 -23.40
CA SER A 75 7.69 4.00 -23.64
C SER A 75 8.97 3.14 -23.73
N LYS A 76 8.84 1.81 -23.62
CA LYS A 76 9.92 0.84 -23.84
C LYS A 76 9.91 0.33 -25.27
#